data_AF-A0A661I4R6-F1
#
_entry.id   AF-A0A661I4R6-F1
#
_cell.length_a   1.000
_cell.length_b   1.000
_cell.length_c   1.000
_cell.angle_alpha   90.00
_cell.angle_beta   90.00
_cell.angle_gamma   90.00
#
_symmetry.space_group_name_H-M   'P 1'
#
loop_
_entity.id
_entity.type
_entity.pdbx_description
1 polymer ?
#
loop_
_entity_poly.entity_id
_entity_poly.type
_entity_poly.pdbx_seq_one_letter_code
_entity_poly.pdbx_strand_id
1 'polypeptide(L)'
;MNEDEFAQTASFFHLGVETVLTIQIFEEFQDFRTPTFFRIWCNFEDIPGIEENDYFIIKTKKYGVVSFTRDDIGNELTIFA
;
A
#
# COMPACT_ATOMS: atom_id res chain seq x y z
N MET A 1 4.58 6.55 -22.89
CA MET A 1 4.01 7.54 -21.96
C MET A 1 3.04 6.73 -21.13
N ASN A 2 3.48 6.21 -19.98
CA ASN A 2 2.68 5.28 -19.17
C ASN A 2 1.65 6.12 -18.40
N GLU A 3 0.49 6.28 -19.02
CA GLU A 3 -0.81 6.39 -18.38
C GLU A 3 -0.93 5.13 -17.51
N ASP A 4 -0.78 5.17 -16.18
CA ASP A 4 -1.87 5.58 -15.31
C ASP A 4 -1.36 5.64 -13.85
N GLU A 5 -0.92 6.83 -13.41
CA GLU A 5 -0.74 7.13 -11.99
C GLU A 5 -2.11 7.42 -11.36
N PHE A 6 -2.82 6.38 -10.91
CA PHE A 6 -4.10 6.58 -10.21
C PHE A 6 -3.85 6.78 -8.71
N ALA A 7 -3.84 8.05 -8.28
CA ALA A 7 -4.09 8.39 -6.89
C ALA A 7 -5.55 8.02 -6.54
N GLN A 8 -5.75 7.23 -5.48
CA GLN A 8 -7.07 6.83 -5.00
C GLN A 8 -7.09 6.74 -3.48
N THR A 9 -8.29 6.83 -2.89
CA THR A 9 -8.48 6.69 -1.45
C THR A 9 -8.49 5.22 -1.05
N ALA A 10 -7.80 4.88 0.03
CA ALA A 10 -7.81 3.56 0.66
C ALA A 10 -7.97 3.67 2.18
N SER A 11 -8.57 2.65 2.77
CA SER A 11 -8.65 2.51 4.22
C SER A 11 -7.48 1.67 4.72
N PHE A 12 -6.62 2.25 5.54
CA PHE A 12 -5.56 1.56 6.24
C PHE A 12 -6.00 1.19 7.65
N PHE A 13 -5.66 -0.01 8.10
CA PHE A 13 -6.02 -0.49 9.43
C PHE A 13 -4.77 -0.85 10.21
N HIS A 14 -4.60 -0.17 11.34
CA HIS A 14 -3.56 -0.45 12.33
C HIS A 14 -4.21 -0.80 13.67
N LEU A 15 -3.95 -2.01 14.18
CA LEU A 15 -4.56 -2.54 15.41
C LEU A 15 -6.11 -2.44 15.44
N GLY A 16 -6.75 -2.47 14.27
CA GLY A 16 -8.20 -2.36 14.12
C GLY A 16 -8.75 -0.92 14.07
N VAL A 17 -7.89 0.10 14.13
CA VAL A 17 -8.25 1.50 13.93
C VAL A 17 -8.11 1.84 12.44
N GLU A 18 -9.17 2.41 11.86
CA GLU A 18 -9.18 2.83 10.46
C GLU A 18 -8.60 4.24 10.29
N THR A 19 -7.70 4.38 9.33
CA THR A 19 -7.22 5.65 8.81
C THR A 19 -7.46 5.70 7.30
N VAL A 20 -8.17 6.73 6.84
CA VAL A 20 -8.44 6.94 5.42
C VAL A 20 -7.33 7.80 4.83
N LEU A 21 -6.67 7.32 3.78
CA LEU A 21 -5.53 8.00 3.18
C LEU A 21 -5.51 7.89 1.65
N THR A 22 -4.79 8.82 1.03
CA THR A 22 -4.57 8.82 -0.42
C THR A 22 -3.34 7.97 -0.74
N ILE A 23 -3.54 6.96 -1.57
CA ILE A 23 -2.48 6.09 -2.07
C ILE A 23 -2.31 6.26 -3.57
N GLN A 24 -1.11 6.00 -4.05
CA GLN A 24 -0.82 5.77 -5.46
C GLN A 24 -0.35 4.33 -5.62
N ILE A 25 -0.95 3.57 -6.53
CA ILE A 25 -0.61 2.16 -6.77
C ILE A 25 0.25 2.08 -8.04
N PHE A 26 1.35 1.33 -7.96
CA PHE A 26 2.21 1.00 -9.08
C PHE A 26 2.10 -0.51 -9.38
N GLU A 27 1.89 -0.86 -10.66
CA GLU A 27 1.84 -2.26 -11.12
C GLU A 27 3.15 -2.99 -10.78
N GLU A 28 3.09 -4.01 -9.93
CA GLU A 28 2.80 -5.43 -10.19
C GLU A 28 4.04 -6.20 -10.71
N PHE A 29 4.74 -6.87 -9.79
CA PHE A 29 5.68 -7.93 -10.17
C PHE A 29 4.87 -9.22 -10.33
N GLN A 30 4.45 -9.53 -11.56
CA GLN A 30 3.94 -10.85 -11.90
C GLN A 30 5.11 -11.77 -12.24
N ASP A 31 5.43 -12.70 -11.33
CA ASP A 31 6.09 -13.94 -11.72
C ASP A 31 5.02 -15.05 -11.70
N PHE A 32 4.98 -15.85 -12.78
CA PHE A 32 3.93 -16.82 -13.12
C PHE A 32 3.68 -17.90 -12.05
N ARG A 33 4.45 -17.90 -10.96
CA ARG A 33 4.42 -18.89 -9.88
C ARG A 33 4.20 -18.28 -8.49
N THR A 34 4.12 -16.97 -8.36
CA THR A 34 4.12 -16.26 -7.06
C THR A 34 2.91 -15.36 -6.88
N PRO A 35 2.53 -15.06 -5.62
CA PRO A 35 1.49 -14.10 -5.31
C PRO A 35 1.80 -12.74 -5.94
N THR A 36 0.76 -12.08 -6.42
CA THR A 36 0.85 -10.74 -6.98
C THR A 36 1.14 -9.72 -5.87
N PHE A 37 2.29 -9.04 -5.97
CA PHE A 37 2.65 -7.95 -5.08
C PHE A 37 2.42 -6.60 -5.75
N PHE A 38 1.89 -5.64 -4.98
CA PHE A 38 1.70 -4.27 -5.41
C PHE A 38 2.61 -3.35 -4.62
N ARG A 39 3.19 -2.35 -5.29
CA ARG A 39 3.85 -1.25 -4.60
C ARG A 39 2.86 -0.10 -4.50
N ILE A 40 2.73 0.48 -3.32
CA ILE A 40 1.94 1.68 -3.10
C ILE A 40 2.83 2.78 -2.54
N TRP A 41 2.53 4.02 -2.89
CA TRP A 41 3.05 5.20 -2.22
C TRP A 41 1.93 5.90 -1.46
N CYS A 42 2.25 6.43 -0.28
CA CYS A 42 1.33 7.19 0.54
C CYS A 42 2.09 8.18 1.42
N ASN A 43 1.43 9.18 2.01
CA ASN A 43 2.10 10.01 3.01
C ASN A 43 2.21 9.27 4.35
N PHE A 44 3.43 9.00 4.83
CA PHE A 44 3.61 8.34 6.14
C PHE A 44 3.21 9.22 7.33
N GLU A 45 3.15 10.55 7.17
CA GLU A 45 2.64 11.44 8.23
C GLU A 45 1.17 11.15 8.54
N ASP A 46 0.42 10.65 7.55
CA ASP A 46 -0.98 10.25 7.72
C ASP A 46 -1.11 8.87 8.36
N ILE A 47 -0.01 8.12 8.57
CA ILE A 47 -0.03 6.75 9.08
C ILE A 47 0.65 6.65 10.45
N PRO A 48 -0.12 6.39 11.53
CA PRO A 48 0.41 6.31 12.88
C PRO A 48 1.12 4.95 13.12
N GLY A 49 2.34 4.81 12.59
CA GLY A 49 3.11 3.57 12.71
C GLY A 49 2.64 2.50 11.72
N ILE A 50 3.59 1.78 11.13
CA ILE A 50 3.30 0.65 10.22
C ILE A 50 3.97 -0.58 10.79
N GLU A 51 3.20 -1.66 10.86
CA GLU A 51 3.62 -2.98 11.30
C GLU A 51 3.23 -4.04 10.26
N GLU A 52 3.87 -5.21 10.31
CA GLU A 52 3.64 -6.32 9.36
C GLU A 52 2.21 -6.90 9.41
N ASN A 53 1.46 -6.65 10.49
CA ASN A 53 0.07 -7.11 10.63
C ASN A 53 -0.97 -6.11 10.09
N ASP A 54 -0.52 -4.94 9.66
CA ASP A 54 -1.40 -3.91 9.13
C ASP A 54 -1.85 -4.27 7.72
N TYR A 55 -2.98 -3.68 7.32
CA TYR A 55 -3.55 -3.97 6.02
C TYR A 55 -4.31 -2.79 5.43
N PHE A 56 -4.38 -2.78 4.11
CA PHE A 56 -5.19 -1.87 3.34
C PHE A 56 -6.47 -2.56 2.89
N ILE A 57 -7.59 -1.85 2.94
CA ILE A 57 -8.78 -2.17 2.15
C ILE A 57 -8.81 -1.19 0.98
N ILE A 58 -8.59 -1.74 -0.21
CA ILE A 58 -8.62 -0.99 -1.45
C ILE A 58 -9.82 -1.49 -2.25
N LYS A 59 -10.79 -0.60 -2.47
CA LYS A 59 -12.11 -0.94 -3.02
C LYS A 59 -12.84 -1.94 -2.11
N THR A 60 -12.75 -3.23 -2.42
CA THR A 60 -13.39 -4.33 -1.67
C THR A 60 -12.43 -5.46 -1.33
N LYS A 61 -11.14 -5.30 -1.65
CA LYS A 61 -10.11 -6.31 -1.42
C LYS A 61 -9.21 -5.88 -0.27
N LYS A 62 -8.84 -6.86 0.55
CA LYS A 62 -7.89 -6.71 1.64
C LYS A 62 -6.49 -7.01 1.12
N TYR A 63 -5.54 -6.16 1.47
CA TYR A 63 -4.13 -6.30 1.11
C TYR A 63 -3.27 -6.17 2.35
N GLY A 64 -2.48 -7.19 2.69
CA GLY A 64 -1.58 -7.14 3.84
C GLY A 64 -0.31 -6.37 3.51
N VAL A 65 0.27 -5.69 4.51
CA VAL A 65 1.60 -5.09 4.38
C VAL A 65 2.66 -6.19 4.44
N VAL A 66 3.50 -6.28 3.42
CA VAL A 66 4.63 -7.23 3.39
C VAL A 66 5.89 -6.56 3.93
N SER A 67 6.13 -5.34 3.46
CA SER A 67 7.31 -4.58 3.79
C SER A 67 7.06 -3.09 3.54
N PHE A 68 7.83 -2.26 4.22
CA PHE A 68 7.77 -0.82 4.07
C PHE A 68 9.17 -0.23 4.21
N THR A 69 9.43 0.81 3.43
CA THR A 69 10.69 1.55 3.51
C THR A 69 10.35 2.99 3.82
N ARG A 70 10.83 3.48 4.96
CA ARG A 70 10.81 4.90 5.29
C ARG A 70 12.17 5.47 4.90
N ASP A 71 12.24 6.18 3.78
CA ASP A 71 13.43 6.95 3.42
C ASP A 71 13.07 8.44 3.20
N ASP A 72 14.09 9.28 3.10
CA ASP A 72 13.93 10.74 2.93
C ASP A 72 13.46 11.15 1.51
N ILE A 73 13.28 10.19 0.59
CA ILE A 73 13.12 10.44 -0.86
C ILE A 73 11.80 9.87 -1.42
N GLY A 74 11.15 8.91 -0.76
CA GLY A 74 9.91 8.29 -1.24
C GLY A 74 9.28 7.34 -0.22
N ASN A 75 8.04 7.64 0.16
CA ASN A 75 7.27 6.83 1.10
C ASN A 75 6.75 5.54 0.44
N GLU A 76 7.58 4.49 0.36
CA GLU A 76 7.24 3.25 -0.34
C GLU A 76 6.69 2.15 0.59
N LEU A 77 5.59 1.51 0.17
CA LEU A 77 4.98 0.34 0.80
C LEU A 77 4.81 -0.79 -0.21
N THR A 78 5.06 -2.03 0.21
CA THR A 78 4.75 -3.22 -0.58
C THR A 78 3.62 -3.99 0.08
N ILE A 79 2.56 -4.27 -0.67
CA ILE A 79 1.36 -4.96 -0.20
C ILE A 79 1.08 -6.22 -1.03
N PHE A 80 0.42 -7.21 -0.42
CA PHE A 80 0.02 -8.46 -1.08
C PHE A 80 -1.49 -8.68 -0.97
N ALA A 81 -2.10 -9.27 -2.01
CA ALA A 81 -3.52 -9.60 -2.06
C ALA A 81 -3.83 -10.97 -1.44
#